data_AF-A0A6A4ZU34-F1
#
_entry.id   AF-A0A6A4ZU34-F1
#
_cell.length_a   1.000
_cell.length_b   1.000
_cell.length_c   1.000
_cell.angle_alpha   90.00
_cell.angle_beta   90.00
_cell.angle_gamma   90.00
#
_symmetry.space_group_name_H-M   'P 1'
#
loop_
_entity.id
_entity.type
_entity.pdbx_description
1 polymer ?
#
loop_
_entity_poly.entity_id
_entity_poly.type
_entity_poly.pdbx_seq_one_letter_code
_entity_poly.pdbx_strand_id
1 'polypeptide(L)'
;MRLGGSLRERSAIESRALIKDQSDAAWYTMYESRSIPSFIATVSIPPDDFDDLLRVFSVHYTVCSGPGRRGRPPRVQQKHAVLAMLLHYYTAAVEHKTLQELFGVSPTTFSRVCDAAVRWPSKALQRDWAVLTNAKEPLVEGVFAFVDGKNCRVQSPSNADLQNAHYNGWLHCVYVTGCLCFGVDGTLIWARHNCPGSWIDGEVSRHIQAHVSDELFVAPGMKIASDSAFPVSGRCSGRIITPLKEDDLDRNPPRDRQAAEWGMGATGKVYRQLLLPLPYNPLVRGRRLSNMFQLYNFRVRRTGLSQIKNVFGA
;
A
#
# COMPACT_ATOMS: atom_id res chain seq x y z
N MET A 1 28.30 -10.98 29.47
CA MET A 1 28.35 -12.05 28.46
C MET A 1 27.80 -11.49 27.14
N ARG A 2 28.66 -11.14 26.18
CA ARG A 2 28.26 -10.56 24.88
C ARG A 2 28.05 -11.70 23.86
N LEU A 3 26.82 -12.09 23.58
CA LEU A 3 26.47 -12.96 22.45
C LEU A 3 26.20 -12.10 21.21
N GLY A 4 27.28 -11.59 20.63
CA GLY A 4 27.25 -10.79 19.39
C GLY A 4 27.61 -11.64 18.18
N GLY A 5 26.79 -12.64 17.86
CA GLY A 5 26.92 -13.45 16.65
C GLY A 5 25.60 -13.44 15.90
N SER A 6 25.42 -12.50 14.97
CA SER A 6 24.33 -12.62 13.99
C SER A 6 24.60 -13.88 13.17
N LEU A 7 23.80 -14.93 13.39
CA LEU A 7 23.71 -16.09 12.50
C LEU A 7 23.30 -15.57 11.11
N ARG A 8 24.29 -15.32 10.24
CA ARG A 8 24.03 -15.13 8.82
C ARG A 8 23.74 -16.49 8.23
N GLU A 9 22.47 -16.87 8.21
CA GLU A 9 22.01 -18.03 7.47
C GLU A 9 22.31 -17.81 5.98
N ARG A 10 23.31 -18.52 5.46
CA ARG A 10 23.66 -18.55 4.04
C ARG A 10 23.12 -19.84 3.42
N SER A 11 21.83 -19.85 3.14
CA SER A 11 21.21 -20.85 2.28
C SER A 11 21.45 -20.45 0.81
N ALA A 12 22.04 -21.35 0.03
CA ALA A 12 22.23 -21.18 -1.41
C ALA A 12 21.48 -22.31 -2.14
N ILE A 13 20.72 -21.96 -3.17
CA ILE A 13 20.10 -22.93 -4.06
C ILE A 13 21.10 -23.25 -5.16
N GLU A 14 21.39 -24.53 -5.35
CA GLU A 14 22.29 -24.97 -6.40
C GLU A 14 21.63 -24.84 -7.78
N SER A 15 22.39 -24.42 -8.79
CA SER A 15 21.87 -24.17 -10.14
C SER A 15 21.22 -25.40 -10.79
N ARG A 16 21.56 -26.61 -10.35
CA ARG A 16 20.92 -27.87 -10.82
C ARG A 16 19.46 -28.03 -10.37
N ALA A 17 19.07 -27.35 -9.28
CA ALA A 17 17.72 -27.36 -8.73
C ALA A 17 16.85 -26.24 -9.33
N LEU A 18 17.40 -25.41 -10.20
CA LEU A 18 16.69 -24.34 -10.89
C LEU A 18 16.20 -24.82 -12.26
N ILE A 19 15.12 -24.19 -12.73
CA ILE A 19 14.56 -24.44 -14.06
C ILE A 19 15.62 -24.08 -15.12
N LYS A 20 15.79 -24.95 -16.12
CA LYS A 20 16.82 -24.82 -17.16
C LYS A 20 16.45 -23.77 -18.21
N ASP A 21 15.20 -23.76 -18.66
CA ASP A 21 14.64 -22.73 -19.53
C ASP A 21 13.65 -21.85 -18.76
N GLN A 22 13.66 -20.54 -19.02
CA GLN A 22 12.69 -19.63 -18.42
C GLN A 22 11.28 -19.89 -18.91
N SER A 23 11.08 -20.37 -20.15
CA SER A 23 9.76 -20.70 -20.69
C SER A 23 9.04 -21.79 -19.92
N ASP A 24 9.78 -22.64 -19.20
CA ASP A 24 9.21 -23.72 -18.39
C ASP A 24 8.67 -23.22 -17.04
N ALA A 25 8.88 -21.94 -16.70
CA ALA A 25 8.32 -21.36 -15.50
C ALA A 25 6.79 -21.22 -15.63
N ALA A 26 6.06 -21.56 -14.56
CA ALA A 26 4.60 -21.52 -14.51
C ALA A 26 3.98 -20.18 -14.95
N TRP A 27 4.73 -19.08 -14.82
CA TRP A 27 4.32 -17.77 -15.34
C TRP A 27 4.05 -17.77 -16.83
N TYR A 28 4.84 -18.45 -17.66
CA TYR A 28 4.68 -18.43 -19.12
C TYR A 28 3.38 -19.13 -19.54
N THR A 29 3.08 -20.29 -18.96
CA THR A 29 1.79 -20.96 -19.16
C THR A 29 0.62 -20.09 -18.70
N MET A 30 0.74 -19.42 -17.55
CA MET A 30 -0.30 -18.48 -17.08
C MET A 30 -0.46 -17.31 -18.05
N TYR A 31 0.65 -16.72 -18.50
CA TYR A 31 0.68 -15.57 -19.41
C TYR A 31 0.01 -15.90 -20.75
N GLU A 32 0.27 -17.09 -21.31
CA GLU A 32 -0.38 -17.58 -22.53
C GLU A 32 -1.87 -17.90 -22.33
N SER A 33 -2.23 -18.48 -21.18
CA SER A 33 -3.63 -18.86 -20.90
C SER A 33 -4.57 -17.65 -20.74
N ARG A 34 -4.02 -16.49 -20.37
CA ARG A 34 -4.78 -15.24 -20.12
C ARG A 34 -5.96 -15.39 -19.14
N SER A 35 -5.90 -16.38 -18.25
CA SER A 35 -6.94 -16.61 -17.24
C SER A 35 -7.01 -15.46 -16.24
N ILE A 36 -8.14 -14.75 -16.19
CA ILE A 36 -8.36 -13.61 -15.27
C ILE A 36 -8.15 -14.03 -13.80
N PRO A 37 -8.76 -15.12 -13.28
CA PRO A 37 -8.55 -15.53 -11.89
C PRO A 37 -7.09 -15.84 -11.57
N SER A 38 -6.36 -16.47 -12.51
CA SER A 38 -4.93 -16.79 -12.33
C SER A 38 -4.08 -15.53 -12.25
N PHE A 39 -4.31 -14.56 -13.14
CA PHE A 39 -3.62 -13.28 -13.12
C PHE A 39 -3.89 -12.48 -11.83
N ILE A 40 -5.14 -12.39 -11.40
CA ILE A 40 -5.48 -11.72 -10.14
C ILE A 40 -4.85 -12.45 -8.95
N ALA A 41 -4.81 -13.78 -8.94
CA ALA A 41 -4.19 -14.53 -7.85
C ALA A 41 -2.65 -14.35 -7.80
N THR A 42 -1.98 -14.27 -8.95
CA THR A 42 -0.52 -14.21 -9.02
C THR A 42 0.02 -12.78 -8.93
N VAL A 43 -0.56 -11.85 -9.68
CA VAL A 43 -0.06 -10.47 -9.84
C VAL A 43 -1.08 -9.40 -9.42
N SER A 44 -2.21 -9.78 -8.84
CA SER A 44 -3.26 -8.90 -8.30
C SER A 44 -4.02 -8.03 -9.30
N ILE A 45 -3.75 -8.16 -10.60
CA ILE A 45 -4.41 -7.40 -11.68
C ILE A 45 -4.82 -8.32 -12.83
N PRO A 46 -5.88 -7.99 -13.58
CA PRO A 46 -6.30 -8.73 -14.77
C PRO A 46 -5.26 -8.70 -15.91
N PRO A 47 -5.37 -9.60 -16.90
CA PRO A 47 -4.43 -9.71 -18.01
C PRO A 47 -4.33 -8.43 -18.87
N ASP A 48 -5.45 -7.80 -19.20
CA ASP A 48 -5.43 -6.61 -20.06
C ASP A 48 -4.82 -5.40 -19.35
N ASP A 49 -5.08 -5.27 -18.04
CA ASP A 49 -4.46 -4.29 -17.17
C ASP A 49 -2.97 -4.52 -16.98
N PHE A 50 -2.57 -5.79 -16.94
CA PHE A 50 -1.18 -6.17 -16.92
C PHE A 50 -0.47 -5.72 -18.20
N ASP A 51 -1.11 -5.84 -19.37
CA ASP A 51 -0.53 -5.38 -20.64
C ASP A 51 -0.43 -3.86 -20.73
N ASP A 52 -1.43 -3.13 -20.19
CA ASP A 52 -1.36 -1.67 -20.07
C ASP A 52 -0.17 -1.23 -19.21
N LEU A 53 0.02 -1.90 -18.07
CA LEU A 53 1.17 -1.65 -17.21
C LEU A 53 2.48 -2.09 -17.88
N LEU A 54 2.49 -3.20 -18.61
CA LEU A 54 3.64 -3.71 -19.36
C LEU A 54 4.08 -2.74 -20.45
N ARG A 55 3.14 -2.08 -21.13
CA ARG A 55 3.45 -1.06 -22.14
C ARG A 55 4.23 0.09 -21.52
N VAL A 56 3.77 0.63 -20.38
CA VAL A 56 4.47 1.71 -19.65
C VAL A 56 5.80 1.21 -19.09
N PHE A 57 5.81 0.04 -18.46
CA PHE A 57 7.01 -0.59 -17.92
C PHE A 57 8.08 -0.78 -18.99
N SER A 58 7.68 -1.19 -20.20
CA SER A 58 8.58 -1.48 -21.30
C SER A 58 9.31 -0.25 -21.84
N VAL A 59 8.71 0.94 -21.74
CA VAL A 59 9.35 2.21 -22.09
C VAL A 59 10.47 2.57 -21.10
N HIS A 60 10.28 2.22 -19.83
CA HIS A 60 11.17 2.62 -18.74
C HIS A 60 12.20 1.57 -18.35
N TYR A 61 11.92 0.30 -18.62
CA TYR A 61 12.79 -0.80 -18.30
C TYR A 61 13.63 -1.21 -19.51
N THR A 62 14.93 -1.00 -19.37
CA THR A 62 15.92 -1.53 -20.31
C THR A 62 16.38 -2.90 -19.83
N VAL A 63 16.24 -3.91 -20.69
CA VAL A 63 16.77 -5.24 -20.40
C VAL A 63 18.30 -5.16 -20.46
N CYS A 64 18.96 -5.32 -19.31
CA CYS A 64 20.41 -5.35 -19.26
C CYS A 64 20.92 -6.72 -19.75
N SER A 65 21.05 -6.88 -21.06
CA SER A 65 21.69 -8.04 -21.69
C SER A 65 23.20 -7.96 -21.55
N GLY A 66 23.79 -8.93 -20.84
CA GLY A 66 25.24 -9.14 -20.79
C GLY A 66 25.53 -10.61 -20.52
N PRO A 67 26.69 -11.15 -20.96
CA PRO A 67 27.05 -12.53 -20.71
C PRO A 67 27.04 -12.77 -19.19
N GLY A 68 26.16 -13.68 -18.75
CA GLY A 68 26.11 -14.08 -17.35
C GLY A 68 27.48 -14.61 -16.92
N ARG A 69 27.92 -14.27 -15.71
CA ARG A 69 29.11 -14.90 -15.13
C ARG A 69 28.83 -16.40 -14.98
N ARG A 70 29.81 -17.26 -15.32
CA ARG A 70 29.69 -18.73 -15.15
C ARG A 70 29.19 -19.07 -13.74
N GLY A 71 28.17 -19.94 -13.67
CA GLY A 71 27.57 -20.42 -12.42
C GLY A 71 26.29 -19.68 -11.99
N ARG A 72 25.93 -18.57 -12.62
CA ARG A 72 24.73 -17.80 -12.29
C ARG A 72 23.60 -18.01 -13.30
N PRO A 73 22.33 -18.12 -12.85
CA PRO A 73 21.19 -18.26 -13.76
C PRO A 73 21.13 -17.13 -14.79
N PRO A 74 20.69 -17.41 -16.03
CA PRO A 74 20.50 -16.39 -17.05
C PRO A 74 19.51 -15.31 -16.57
N ARG A 75 19.80 -14.05 -16.90
CA ARG A 75 18.89 -12.94 -16.59
C ARG A 75 17.57 -13.12 -17.34
N VAL A 76 16.47 -12.72 -16.71
CA VAL A 76 15.15 -12.73 -17.34
C VAL A 76 15.13 -11.71 -18.47
N GLN A 77 15.02 -12.17 -19.71
CA GLN A 77 15.07 -11.31 -20.90
C GLN A 77 13.70 -10.70 -21.20
N GLN A 78 12.64 -11.44 -20.90
CA GLN A 78 11.28 -11.05 -21.24
C GLN A 78 10.72 -10.03 -20.25
N LYS A 79 10.36 -8.84 -20.74
CA LYS A 79 9.85 -7.74 -19.90
C LYS A 79 8.55 -8.10 -19.17
N HIS A 80 7.69 -8.93 -19.77
CA HIS A 80 6.47 -9.41 -19.11
C HIS A 80 6.81 -10.28 -17.89
N ALA A 81 7.76 -11.20 -18.00
CA ALA A 81 8.22 -12.01 -16.87
C ALA A 81 8.87 -11.14 -15.77
N VAL A 82 9.67 -10.14 -16.15
CA VAL A 82 10.25 -9.16 -15.19
C VAL A 82 9.15 -8.40 -14.44
N LEU A 83 8.14 -7.87 -15.15
CA LEU A 83 7.03 -7.16 -14.53
C LEU A 83 6.23 -8.07 -13.60
N ALA A 84 5.95 -9.31 -14.03
CA ALA A 84 5.21 -10.27 -13.23
C ALA A 84 5.95 -10.63 -11.94
N MET A 85 7.25 -10.84 -11.99
CA MET A 85 8.07 -11.05 -10.78
C MET A 85 8.00 -9.85 -9.83
N LEU A 86 8.03 -8.62 -10.36
CA LEU A 86 7.94 -7.41 -9.56
C LEU A 86 6.57 -7.24 -8.89
N LEU A 87 5.48 -7.52 -9.61
CA LEU A 87 4.14 -7.49 -9.05
C LEU A 87 3.94 -8.61 -8.04
N HIS A 88 4.34 -9.83 -8.39
CA HIS A 88 4.29 -10.98 -7.50
C HIS A 88 5.07 -10.74 -6.21
N TYR A 89 6.19 -10.02 -6.28
CA TYR A 89 6.94 -9.61 -5.11
C TYR A 89 6.14 -8.75 -4.14
N TYR A 90 5.34 -7.80 -4.65
CA TYR A 90 4.51 -6.99 -3.78
C TYR A 90 3.34 -7.79 -3.21
N THR A 91 2.79 -8.74 -3.96
CA THR A 91 1.58 -9.48 -3.58
C THR A 91 1.86 -10.67 -2.66
N ALA A 92 3.01 -11.33 -2.80
CA ALA A 92 3.42 -12.47 -1.99
C ALA A 92 4.42 -12.08 -0.88
N ALA A 93 4.37 -12.77 0.27
CA ALA A 93 5.31 -12.59 1.36
C ALA A 93 6.60 -13.40 1.08
N VAL A 94 7.45 -12.92 0.17
CA VAL A 94 8.66 -13.65 -0.28
C VAL A 94 9.94 -12.99 0.27
N GLU A 95 10.89 -13.80 0.74
CA GLU A 95 12.18 -13.32 1.26
C GLU A 95 13.10 -12.69 0.20
N HIS A 96 13.97 -11.77 0.65
CA HIS A 96 14.83 -10.93 -0.19
C HIS A 96 15.93 -11.67 -0.98
N LYS A 97 16.33 -12.90 -0.60
CA LYS A 97 17.48 -13.61 -1.22
C LYS A 97 17.28 -13.95 -2.70
N THR A 98 16.05 -13.94 -3.21
CA THR A 98 15.72 -14.23 -4.62
C THR A 98 15.71 -12.96 -5.50
N LEU A 99 15.88 -11.77 -4.92
CA LEU A 99 15.53 -10.48 -5.55
C LEU A 99 16.68 -9.48 -5.67
N GLN A 100 17.84 -9.77 -5.08
CA GLN A 100 18.89 -8.78 -4.81
C GLN A 100 19.60 -8.19 -6.03
N GLU A 101 19.27 -8.58 -7.26
CA GLU A 101 20.02 -8.11 -8.43
C GLU A 101 19.20 -7.61 -9.64
N LEU A 102 17.87 -7.61 -9.61
CA LEU A 102 17.09 -7.55 -10.87
C LEU A 102 16.28 -6.27 -11.15
N PHE A 103 15.99 -5.40 -10.17
CA PHE A 103 14.87 -4.45 -10.34
C PHE A 103 15.20 -2.99 -10.03
N GLY A 104 16.23 -2.42 -10.64
CA GLY A 104 16.48 -0.97 -10.62
C GLY A 104 15.37 -0.16 -11.32
N VAL A 105 14.16 -0.14 -10.78
CA VAL A 105 12.99 0.59 -11.31
C VAL A 105 12.72 1.83 -10.46
N SER A 106 12.54 2.96 -11.15
CA SER A 106 12.20 4.26 -10.56
C SER A 106 10.70 4.37 -10.24
N PRO A 107 10.30 5.01 -9.11
CA PRO A 107 8.90 5.28 -8.74
C PRO A 107 8.06 5.97 -9.82
N THR A 108 8.71 6.73 -10.72
CA THR A 108 8.05 7.48 -11.80
C THR A 108 7.37 6.59 -12.85
N THR A 109 7.74 5.31 -12.93
CA THR A 109 7.17 4.36 -13.89
C THR A 109 5.73 4.02 -13.55
N PHE A 110 5.41 3.87 -12.26
CA PHE A 110 4.06 3.52 -11.79
C PHE A 110 3.14 4.73 -11.72
N SER A 111 3.65 5.90 -11.35
CA SER A 111 2.85 7.12 -11.27
C SER A 111 2.31 7.63 -12.62
N ARG A 112 2.89 7.16 -13.74
CA ARG A 112 2.48 7.52 -15.11
C ARG A 112 1.31 6.71 -15.63
N VAL A 113 0.93 5.63 -14.96
CA VAL A 113 -0.35 4.96 -15.22
C VAL A 113 -1.43 5.87 -14.68
N CYS A 114 -2.24 6.48 -15.56
CA CYS A 114 -3.26 7.47 -15.19
C CYS A 114 -4.17 7.00 -14.04
N ASP A 115 -4.35 5.68 -13.92
CA ASP A 115 -5.22 5.04 -12.94
C ASP A 115 -4.52 4.62 -11.64
N ALA A 116 -3.22 4.88 -11.45
CA ALA A 116 -2.50 4.52 -10.22
C ALA A 116 -2.37 5.67 -9.21
N ALA A 117 -2.72 6.90 -9.60
CA ALA A 117 -2.45 8.08 -8.76
C ALA A 117 -3.33 8.15 -7.50
N VAL A 118 -2.71 8.52 -6.37
CA VAL A 118 -3.39 8.97 -5.15
C VAL A 118 -3.78 10.43 -5.37
N ARG A 119 -5.08 10.72 -5.40
CA ARG A 119 -5.61 12.06 -5.74
C ARG A 119 -6.76 12.41 -4.81
N TRP A 120 -6.72 13.65 -4.33
CA TRP A 120 -7.84 14.20 -3.57
C TRP A 120 -9.08 14.37 -4.48
N PRO A 121 -10.28 14.04 -4.00
CA PRO A 121 -11.50 14.16 -4.78
C PRO A 121 -11.88 15.63 -5.02
N SER A 122 -12.57 15.88 -6.13
CA SER A 122 -13.18 17.19 -6.39
C SER A 122 -14.28 17.48 -5.38
N LYS A 123 -14.61 18.76 -5.15
CA LYS A 123 -15.71 19.14 -4.24
C LYS A 123 -17.07 18.60 -4.65
N ALA A 124 -17.30 18.37 -5.96
CA ALA A 124 -18.51 17.71 -6.43
C ALA A 124 -18.54 16.25 -5.97
N LEU A 125 -17.45 15.51 -6.22
CA LEU A 125 -17.32 14.12 -5.82
C LEU A 125 -17.38 13.93 -4.30
N GLN A 126 -16.85 14.90 -3.52
CA GLN A 126 -17.00 14.89 -2.06
C GLN A 126 -18.47 14.92 -1.63
N ARG A 127 -19.31 15.74 -2.27
CA ARG A 127 -20.75 15.81 -1.97
C ARG A 127 -21.47 14.54 -2.38
N ASP A 128 -21.15 14.00 -3.56
CA ASP A 128 -21.73 12.74 -4.03
C ASP A 128 -21.39 11.59 -3.07
N TRP A 129 -20.13 11.50 -2.64
CA TRP A 129 -19.69 10.52 -1.64
C TRP A 129 -20.33 10.73 -0.28
N ALA A 130 -20.51 11.97 0.16
CA ALA A 130 -21.22 12.25 1.41
C ALA A 130 -22.68 11.78 1.37
N VAL A 131 -23.38 11.92 0.24
CA VAL A 131 -24.75 11.38 0.08
C VAL A 131 -24.76 9.86 0.25
N LEU A 132 -23.79 9.18 -0.37
CA LEU A 132 -23.66 7.72 -0.27
C LEU A 132 -23.36 7.26 1.16
N THR A 133 -22.45 7.95 1.86
CA THR A 133 -22.14 7.63 3.25
C THR A 133 -23.32 7.91 4.18
N ASN A 134 -23.97 9.07 4.05
CA ASN A 134 -25.15 9.43 4.84
C ASN A 134 -26.30 8.43 4.66
N ALA A 135 -26.47 7.84 3.47
CA ALA A 135 -27.48 6.80 3.24
C ALA A 135 -27.22 5.51 4.04
N LYS A 136 -25.97 5.27 4.45
CA LYS A 136 -25.57 4.10 5.26
C LYS A 136 -25.43 4.45 6.75
N GLU A 137 -25.04 5.68 7.07
CA GLU A 137 -24.87 6.20 8.42
C GLU A 137 -25.57 7.57 8.57
N PRO A 138 -26.90 7.60 8.75
CA PRO A 138 -27.68 8.84 8.77
C PRO A 138 -27.38 9.77 9.95
N LEU A 139 -26.78 9.23 11.02
CA LEU A 139 -26.45 10.00 12.23
C LEU A 139 -25.27 10.96 12.01
N VAL A 140 -24.52 10.77 10.93
CA VAL A 140 -23.25 11.46 10.71
C VAL A 140 -23.21 12.05 9.30
N GLU A 141 -23.58 13.32 9.19
CA GLU A 141 -23.64 13.97 7.89
C GLU A 141 -22.28 14.47 7.39
N GLY A 142 -22.08 14.32 6.09
CA GLY A 142 -21.01 15.01 5.34
C GLY A 142 -19.73 14.20 5.17
N VAL A 143 -19.73 12.91 5.51
CA VAL A 143 -18.54 12.06 5.47
C VAL A 143 -18.24 11.61 4.05
N PHE A 144 -17.13 12.08 3.46
CA PHE A 144 -16.74 11.67 2.11
C PHE A 144 -15.52 10.75 2.06
N ALA A 145 -14.82 10.57 3.19
CA ALA A 145 -13.63 9.74 3.25
C ALA A 145 -13.32 9.26 4.67
N PHE A 146 -12.48 8.23 4.75
CA PHE A 146 -12.13 7.52 5.97
C PHE A 146 -10.62 7.53 6.17
N VAL A 147 -10.13 7.91 7.34
CA VAL A 147 -8.70 8.07 7.63
C VAL A 147 -8.27 7.23 8.83
N ASP A 148 -7.09 6.59 8.71
CA ASP A 148 -6.53 5.81 9.81
C ASP A 148 -4.98 5.79 9.79
N GLY A 149 -4.37 5.42 10.92
CA GLY A 149 -2.93 5.32 11.16
C GLY A 149 -2.35 3.97 10.72
N LYS A 150 -1.25 3.98 9.94
CA LYS A 150 -0.59 2.76 9.44
C LYS A 150 0.81 2.59 10.00
N ASN A 151 0.96 1.58 10.85
CA ASN A 151 2.27 1.06 11.25
C ASN A 151 2.77 -0.01 10.26
N CYS A 152 4.03 0.11 9.84
CA CYS A 152 4.73 -0.86 8.99
C CYS A 152 6.05 -1.25 9.65
N ARG A 153 6.28 -2.55 9.85
CA ARG A 153 7.48 -3.05 10.49
C ARG A 153 8.71 -2.76 9.63
N VAL A 154 9.83 -2.44 10.26
CA VAL A 154 11.08 -2.14 9.56
C VAL A 154 12.19 -3.02 10.09
N GLN A 155 13.13 -3.37 9.21
CA GLN A 155 14.40 -3.98 9.61
C GLN A 155 15.12 -3.05 10.60
N SER A 156 15.52 -3.59 11.75
CA SER A 156 16.23 -2.83 12.77
C SER A 156 17.52 -2.23 12.20
N PRO A 157 17.65 -0.88 12.14
CA PRO A 157 18.88 -0.26 11.70
C PRO A 157 19.98 -0.49 12.74
N SER A 158 21.23 -0.61 12.28
CA SER A 158 22.39 -0.75 13.18
C SER A 158 22.77 0.55 13.90
N ASN A 159 22.30 1.69 13.40
CA ASN A 159 22.49 2.99 14.03
C ASN A 159 21.46 3.19 15.15
N ALA A 160 21.93 3.44 16.37
CA ALA A 160 21.11 3.54 17.56
C ALA A 160 20.11 4.71 17.51
N ASP A 161 20.49 5.87 16.98
CA ASP A 161 19.61 7.04 16.89
C ASP A 161 18.45 6.78 15.92
N LEU A 162 18.75 6.18 14.77
CA LEU A 162 17.73 5.76 13.81
C LEU A 162 16.84 4.65 14.38
N GLN A 163 17.40 3.74 15.18
CA GLN A 163 16.62 2.70 15.84
C GLN A 163 15.67 3.30 16.87
N ASN A 164 16.16 4.23 17.68
CA ASN A 164 15.37 4.95 18.69
C ASN A 164 14.26 5.79 18.05
N ALA A 165 14.56 6.53 16.98
CA ALA A 165 13.56 7.30 16.24
C ALA A 165 12.46 6.41 15.62
N HIS A 166 12.79 5.18 15.26
CA HIS A 166 11.84 4.22 14.70
C HIS A 166 11.25 3.27 15.75
N TYR A 167 11.70 3.31 17.00
CA TYR A 167 11.21 2.44 18.05
C TYR A 167 9.82 2.90 18.49
N ASN A 168 8.83 2.03 18.32
CA ASN A 168 7.49 2.27 18.80
C ASN A 168 7.35 1.68 20.20
N GLY A 169 7.16 2.54 21.20
CA GLY A 169 7.08 2.14 22.60
C GLY A 169 5.87 1.26 22.92
N TRP A 170 4.78 1.40 22.16
CA TRP A 170 3.54 0.61 22.33
C TRP A 170 3.66 -0.79 21.71
N LEU A 171 4.23 -0.89 20.50
CA LEU A 171 4.38 -2.15 19.77
C LEU A 171 5.70 -2.88 20.09
N HIS A 172 6.52 -2.32 20.97
CA HIS A 172 7.82 -2.86 21.42
C HIS A 172 8.72 -3.34 20.26
N CYS A 173 8.73 -2.62 19.14
CA CYS A 173 9.54 -2.96 17.97
C CYS A 173 9.83 -1.74 17.08
N VAL A 174 10.63 -1.94 16.03
CA VAL A 174 11.01 -0.90 15.07
C VAL A 174 9.97 -0.79 13.95
N TYR A 175 9.36 0.39 13.83
CA TYR A 175 8.32 0.71 12.86
C TYR A 175 8.61 2.01 12.12
N VAL A 176 7.97 2.15 10.96
CA VAL A 176 7.56 3.47 10.47
C VAL A 176 6.05 3.57 10.57
N THR A 177 5.59 4.77 10.89
CA THR A 177 4.17 5.08 10.91
C THR A 177 3.78 5.94 9.70
N GLY A 178 2.49 6.10 9.50
CA GLY A 178 1.86 6.78 8.39
C GLY A 178 0.38 6.97 8.67
N CYS A 179 -0.29 7.69 7.79
CA CYS A 179 -1.72 7.92 7.82
C CYS A 179 -2.24 7.81 6.39
N LEU A 180 -3.27 6.99 6.20
CA LEU A 180 -3.87 6.71 4.91
C LEU A 180 -5.33 7.15 4.93
N CYS A 181 -5.78 7.76 3.85
CA CYS A 181 -7.16 8.21 3.70
C CYS A 181 -7.78 7.59 2.45
N PHE A 182 -8.92 6.93 2.63
CA PHE A 182 -9.66 6.21 1.61
C PHE A 182 -10.95 6.94 1.25
N GLY A 183 -11.23 7.05 -0.04
CA GLY A 183 -12.53 7.51 -0.53
C GLY A 183 -13.60 6.42 -0.45
N VAL A 184 -14.85 6.81 -0.67
CA VAL A 184 -16.01 5.90 -0.72
C VAL A 184 -15.90 4.86 -1.85
N ASP A 185 -15.19 5.18 -2.92
CA ASP A 185 -14.87 4.24 -4.00
C ASP A 185 -13.81 3.19 -3.62
N GLY A 186 -13.27 3.26 -2.40
CA GLY A 186 -12.28 2.34 -1.87
C GLY A 186 -10.84 2.62 -2.31
N THR A 187 -10.58 3.71 -3.04
CA THR A 187 -9.23 4.13 -3.43
C THR A 187 -8.58 4.99 -2.35
N LEU A 188 -7.25 4.99 -2.29
CA LEU A 188 -6.47 5.94 -1.51
C LEU A 188 -6.53 7.32 -2.18
N ILE A 189 -7.09 8.30 -1.47
CA ILE A 189 -7.18 9.69 -1.93
C ILE A 189 -6.08 10.58 -1.34
N TRP A 190 -5.49 10.14 -0.22
CA TRP A 190 -4.35 10.79 0.42
C TRP A 190 -3.53 9.77 1.21
N ALA A 191 -2.22 9.98 1.26
CA ALA A 191 -1.32 9.14 2.04
C ALA A 191 -0.11 9.94 2.53
N ARG A 192 0.19 9.83 3.81
CA ARG A 192 1.50 10.15 4.40
C ARG A 192 2.08 8.88 4.97
N HIS A 193 3.31 8.57 4.66
CA HIS A 193 3.94 7.33 5.12
C HIS A 193 5.42 7.55 5.38
N ASN A 194 6.10 6.51 5.86
CA ASN A 194 7.55 6.54 6.10
C ASN A 194 7.98 7.54 7.19
N CYS A 195 7.09 7.85 8.14
CA CYS A 195 7.38 8.73 9.27
C CYS A 195 8.07 7.95 10.42
N PRO A 196 8.82 8.61 11.32
CA PRO A 196 9.44 7.97 12.47
C PRO A 196 8.42 7.17 13.29
N GLY A 197 8.74 5.93 13.65
CA GLY A 197 7.82 5.01 14.32
C GLY A 197 7.48 5.39 15.76
N SER A 198 8.28 6.30 16.34
CA SER A 198 8.01 6.91 17.64
C SER A 198 6.90 7.97 17.60
N TRP A 199 6.52 8.45 16.41
CA TRP A 199 5.46 9.43 16.27
C TRP A 199 4.10 8.81 16.57
N ILE A 200 3.28 9.54 17.32
CA ILE A 200 1.88 9.19 17.57
C ILE A 200 0.99 9.63 16.40
N ASP A 201 -0.19 9.04 16.28
CA ASP A 201 -1.13 9.30 15.18
C ASP A 201 -1.47 10.79 15.04
N GLY A 202 -1.52 11.52 16.15
CA GLY A 202 -1.71 12.96 16.15
C GLY A 202 -0.62 13.77 15.43
N GLU A 203 0.64 13.33 15.47
CA GLU A 203 1.74 14.01 14.76
C GLU A 203 1.73 13.68 13.27
N VAL A 204 1.45 12.42 12.96
CA VAL A 204 1.37 11.94 11.59
C VAL A 204 0.21 12.60 10.85
N SER A 205 -0.92 12.80 11.54
CA SER A 205 -2.14 13.37 10.98
C SER A 205 -2.13 14.90 10.84
N ARG A 206 -1.15 15.65 11.37
CA ARG A 206 -1.10 17.13 11.26
C ARG A 206 -1.26 17.65 9.83
N HIS A 207 -0.69 16.96 8.84
CA HIS A 207 -0.80 17.39 7.44
C HIS A 207 -2.19 17.17 6.86
N ILE A 208 -2.84 16.04 7.14
CA ILE A 208 -4.21 15.82 6.67
C ILE A 208 -5.19 16.72 7.44
N GLN A 209 -4.94 16.98 8.72
CA GLN A 209 -5.66 17.98 9.51
C GLN A 209 -5.63 19.38 8.86
N ALA A 210 -4.44 19.86 8.48
CA ALA A 210 -4.30 21.13 7.76
C ALA A 210 -4.99 21.11 6.40
N HIS A 211 -4.87 20.01 5.65
CA HIS A 211 -5.50 19.84 4.35
C HIS A 211 -7.03 19.87 4.42
N VAL A 212 -7.60 19.19 5.43
CA VAL A 212 -9.04 19.11 5.66
C VAL A 212 -9.61 20.43 6.21
N SER A 213 -8.79 21.19 6.94
CA SER A 213 -9.14 22.52 7.45
C SER A 213 -9.13 23.61 6.36
N ASP A 214 -8.62 23.33 5.17
CA ASP A 214 -8.51 24.29 4.08
C ASP A 214 -9.68 24.14 3.10
N GLU A 215 -10.45 25.23 2.96
CA GLU A 215 -11.62 25.30 2.08
C GLU A 215 -11.27 25.24 0.60
N LEU A 216 -10.00 25.40 0.21
CA LEU A 216 -9.55 25.13 -1.15
C LEU A 216 -9.74 23.66 -1.50
N PHE A 217 -9.50 22.77 -0.53
CA PHE A 217 -9.53 21.31 -0.75
C PHE A 217 -10.86 20.68 -0.35
N VAL A 218 -11.53 21.17 0.70
CA VAL A 218 -12.73 20.55 1.26
C VAL A 218 -13.97 21.42 1.04
N ALA A 219 -15.05 20.83 0.56
CA ALA A 219 -16.31 21.56 0.35
C ALA A 219 -16.98 21.91 1.69
N PRO A 220 -17.79 22.99 1.76
CA PRO A 220 -18.51 23.35 2.98
C PRO A 220 -19.37 22.19 3.52
N GLY A 221 -19.28 21.94 4.83
CA GLY A 221 -20.02 20.87 5.51
C GLY A 221 -19.44 19.46 5.34
N MET A 222 -18.39 19.28 4.54
CA MET A 222 -17.75 17.98 4.30
C MET A 222 -16.74 17.62 5.39
N LYS A 223 -16.67 16.34 5.71
CA LYS A 223 -15.91 15.77 6.81
C LYS A 223 -15.22 14.48 6.40
N ILE A 224 -14.19 14.10 7.15
CA ILE A 224 -13.61 12.75 7.08
C ILE A 224 -13.80 12.05 8.42
N ALA A 225 -14.08 10.75 8.39
CA ALA A 225 -14.21 9.93 9.58
C ALA A 225 -12.87 9.29 9.95
N SER A 226 -12.53 9.27 11.23
CA SER A 226 -11.30 8.69 11.78
C SER A 226 -11.57 7.78 12.96
N ASP A 227 -10.55 7.00 13.33
CA ASP A 227 -10.54 6.32 14.62
C ASP A 227 -10.36 7.31 15.80
N SER A 228 -10.70 6.84 17.01
CA SER A 228 -10.63 7.56 18.28
C SER A 228 -9.22 8.05 18.67
N ALA A 229 -8.17 7.46 18.11
CA ALA A 229 -6.79 7.89 18.36
C ALA A 229 -6.40 9.19 17.63
N PHE A 230 -7.23 9.69 16.71
CA PHE A 230 -6.95 10.93 15.98
C PHE A 230 -7.35 12.17 16.79
N PRO A 231 -6.47 13.20 16.88
CA PRO A 231 -6.81 14.42 17.60
C PRO A 231 -7.83 15.26 16.81
N VAL A 232 -8.91 15.65 17.48
CA VAL A 232 -10.06 16.36 16.87
C VAL A 232 -10.13 17.84 17.30
N SER A 233 -9.04 18.42 17.80
CA SER A 233 -9.05 19.77 18.38
C SER A 233 -8.76 20.90 17.38
N GLY A 234 -9.11 22.13 17.76
CA GLY A 234 -8.79 23.35 17.01
C GLY A 234 -9.53 23.46 15.67
N ARG A 235 -8.79 23.79 14.60
CA ARG A 235 -9.36 24.01 13.24
C ARG A 235 -9.96 22.75 12.59
N CYS A 236 -9.66 21.58 13.14
CA CYS A 236 -10.22 20.30 12.68
C CYS A 236 -11.54 19.93 13.38
N SER A 237 -11.94 20.72 14.38
CA SER A 237 -13.21 20.52 15.10
C SER A 237 -14.38 20.56 14.11
N GLY A 238 -15.13 19.47 14.05
CA GLY A 238 -16.26 19.30 13.13
C GLY A 238 -15.89 18.94 11.69
N ARG A 239 -14.60 18.81 11.33
CA ARG A 239 -14.16 18.37 9.99
C ARG A 239 -13.48 17.00 9.96
N ILE A 240 -12.79 16.63 11.03
CA ILE A 240 -12.46 15.22 11.30
C ILE A 240 -13.43 14.79 12.39
N ILE A 241 -14.06 13.63 12.21
CA ILE A 241 -15.01 13.13 13.19
C ILE A 241 -14.66 11.72 13.60
N THR A 242 -14.91 11.43 14.87
CA THR A 242 -14.85 10.08 15.40
C THR A 242 -16.29 9.67 15.67
N PRO A 243 -16.89 8.79 14.85
CA PRO A 243 -18.22 8.26 15.14
C PRO A 243 -18.21 7.64 16.54
N LEU A 244 -19.10 8.12 17.42
CA LEU A 244 -19.17 7.65 18.81
C LEU A 244 -19.57 6.17 18.84
N LYS A 245 -19.09 5.42 19.84
CA LYS A 245 -19.75 4.18 20.25
C LYS A 245 -21.11 4.60 20.82
N GLU A 246 -22.22 4.30 20.16
CA GLU A 246 -23.50 4.27 20.88
C GLU A 246 -23.39 3.15 21.92
N ASP A 247 -23.52 3.54 23.18
CA ASP A 247 -23.55 2.77 24.44
C ASP A 247 -23.04 1.32 24.40
N ASP A 248 -22.03 1.04 25.24
CA ASP A 248 -21.52 -0.30 25.52
C ASP A 248 -22.68 -1.27 25.85
N LEU A 249 -23.03 -2.12 24.88
CA LEU A 249 -23.11 -3.59 24.90
C LEU A 249 -23.88 -4.06 23.64
N ASP A 250 -23.24 -4.94 22.86
CA ASP A 250 -23.83 -5.79 21.81
C ASP A 250 -24.19 -5.21 20.41
N ARG A 251 -23.64 -4.08 19.96
CA ARG A 251 -23.76 -3.69 18.53
C ARG A 251 -22.45 -3.25 17.88
N ASN A 252 -22.32 -3.63 16.61
CA ASN A 252 -21.17 -3.36 15.74
C ASN A 252 -20.80 -1.86 15.74
N PRO A 253 -19.50 -1.49 15.69
CA PRO A 253 -19.09 -0.10 15.62
C PRO A 253 -19.65 0.57 14.35
N PRO A 254 -19.87 1.91 14.35
CA PRO A 254 -20.40 2.64 13.19
C PRO A 254 -19.62 2.28 11.92
N ARG A 255 -20.31 2.04 10.78
CA ARG A 255 -19.68 1.54 9.56
C ARG A 255 -18.61 2.50 9.04
N ASP A 256 -18.77 3.80 9.28
CA ASP A 256 -17.79 4.82 8.91
C ASP A 256 -16.43 4.60 9.59
N ARG A 257 -16.44 4.11 10.83
CA ARG A 257 -15.21 3.76 11.54
C ARG A 257 -14.61 2.47 10.96
N GLN A 258 -15.45 1.46 10.72
CA GLN A 258 -15.00 0.20 10.12
C GLN A 258 -14.44 0.39 8.71
N ALA A 259 -14.92 1.38 7.96
CA ALA A 259 -14.47 1.66 6.61
C ALA A 259 -12.96 1.96 6.55
N ALA A 260 -12.44 2.71 7.53
CA ALA A 260 -11.03 3.00 7.61
C ALA A 260 -10.23 1.70 7.87
N GLU A 261 -10.68 0.86 8.82
CA GLU A 261 -10.07 -0.44 9.10
C GLU A 261 -10.11 -1.39 7.89
N TRP A 262 -11.21 -1.39 7.13
CA TRP A 262 -11.33 -2.18 5.90
C TRP A 262 -10.31 -1.74 4.86
N GLY A 263 -10.13 -0.44 4.65
CA GLY A 263 -9.10 0.12 3.76
C GLY A 263 -7.69 -0.28 4.21
N MET A 264 -7.40 -0.12 5.50
CA MET A 264 -6.11 -0.49 6.08
C MET A 264 -5.81 -1.98 5.92
N GLY A 265 -6.77 -2.84 6.24
CA GLY A 265 -6.67 -4.28 6.06
C GLY A 265 -6.50 -4.68 4.60
N ALA A 266 -7.22 -4.03 3.68
CA ALA A 266 -7.16 -4.34 2.25
C ALA A 266 -5.76 -4.13 1.67
N THR A 267 -5.09 -3.03 2.00
CA THR A 267 -3.73 -2.75 1.49
C THR A 267 -2.73 -3.84 1.91
N GLY A 268 -2.77 -4.29 3.17
CA GLY A 268 -1.88 -5.34 3.69
C GLY A 268 -2.24 -6.76 3.19
N LYS A 269 -3.53 -7.04 2.97
CA LYS A 269 -4.00 -8.32 2.41
C LYS A 269 -3.56 -8.51 0.96
N VAL A 270 -3.64 -7.45 0.16
CA VAL A 270 -3.25 -7.46 -1.27
C VAL A 270 -1.74 -7.41 -1.42
N TYR A 271 -1.07 -6.53 -0.66
CA TYR A 271 0.38 -6.36 -0.74
C TYR A 271 1.05 -6.88 0.54
N ARG A 272 1.21 -8.21 0.60
CA ARG A 272 1.74 -8.91 1.79
C ARG A 272 3.16 -8.49 2.16
N GLN A 273 3.88 -7.83 1.26
CA GLN A 273 5.17 -7.22 1.57
C GLN A 273 5.10 -6.17 2.70
N LEU A 274 3.92 -5.56 2.95
CA LEU A 274 3.64 -4.68 4.08
C LEU A 274 3.63 -5.41 5.44
N LEU A 275 3.47 -6.74 5.44
CA LEU A 275 3.47 -7.58 6.64
C LEU A 275 4.89 -8.02 7.04
N LEU A 276 5.85 -7.91 6.11
CA LEU A 276 7.25 -8.24 6.35
C LEU A 276 8.05 -6.99 6.77
N PRO A 277 9.16 -7.14 7.51
CA PRO A 277 10.07 -6.03 7.81
C PRO A 277 10.55 -5.33 6.53
N LEU A 278 10.15 -4.07 6.36
CA LEU A 278 10.56 -3.22 5.25
C LEU A 278 12.04 -2.80 5.38
N PRO A 279 12.71 -2.42 4.28
CA PRO A 279 14.11 -2.00 4.31
C PRO A 279 14.39 -0.90 5.33
N TYR A 280 15.52 -0.98 6.03
CA TYR A 280 15.94 0.06 6.98
C TYR A 280 16.24 1.40 6.28
N ASN A 281 16.70 1.37 5.01
CA ASN A 281 17.01 2.57 4.24
C ASN A 281 15.72 3.37 3.93
N PRO A 282 15.61 4.64 4.38
CA PRO A 282 14.38 5.43 4.28
C PRO A 282 14.00 5.77 2.83
N LEU A 283 14.97 5.96 1.94
CA LEU A 283 14.70 6.26 0.53
C LEU A 283 14.19 5.03 -0.22
N VAL A 284 14.77 3.85 0.04
CA VAL A 284 14.29 2.59 -0.56
C VAL A 284 12.91 2.23 -0.03
N ARG A 285 12.72 2.34 1.29
CA ARG A 285 11.43 2.06 1.96
C ARG A 285 10.33 3.01 1.50
N GLY A 286 10.58 4.31 1.46
CA GLY A 286 9.60 5.32 1.03
C GLY A 286 9.13 5.09 -0.41
N ARG A 287 10.04 4.75 -1.32
CA ARG A 287 9.72 4.38 -2.70
C ARG A 287 8.85 3.13 -2.77
N ARG A 288 9.20 2.09 -2.01
CA ARG A 288 8.44 0.84 -1.93
C ARG A 288 7.01 1.07 -1.45
N LEU A 289 6.83 1.85 -0.38
CA LEU A 289 5.51 2.22 0.13
C LEU A 289 4.69 2.97 -0.92
N SER A 290 5.28 3.97 -1.58
CA SER A 290 4.62 4.74 -2.63
C SER A 290 4.13 3.85 -3.77
N ASN A 291 4.96 2.92 -4.24
CA ASN A 291 4.60 1.99 -5.31
C ASN A 291 3.41 1.11 -4.90
N MET A 292 3.42 0.52 -3.70
CA MET A 292 2.33 -0.35 -3.24
C MET A 292 1.00 0.40 -3.12
N PHE A 293 1.02 1.64 -2.62
CA PHE A 293 -0.19 2.45 -2.50
C PHE A 293 -0.73 2.94 -3.85
N GLN A 294 0.13 3.25 -4.80
CA GLN A 294 -0.30 3.58 -6.17
C GLN A 294 -0.84 2.35 -6.91
N LEU A 295 -0.17 1.20 -6.78
CA LEU A 295 -0.64 -0.07 -7.32
C LEU A 295 -1.98 -0.50 -6.68
N TYR A 296 -2.20 -0.19 -5.40
CA TYR A 296 -3.49 -0.40 -4.76
C TYR A 296 -4.61 0.35 -5.48
N ASN A 297 -4.43 1.64 -5.77
CA ASN A 297 -5.41 2.42 -6.53
C ASN A 297 -5.65 1.87 -7.92
N PHE A 298 -4.57 1.53 -8.63
CA PHE A 298 -4.68 0.92 -9.95
C PHE A 298 -5.55 -0.33 -9.88
N ARG A 299 -5.24 -1.25 -8.96
CA ARG A 299 -6.03 -2.46 -8.76
C ARG A 299 -7.50 -2.16 -8.45
N VAL A 300 -7.80 -1.27 -7.50
CA VAL A 300 -9.19 -0.98 -7.10
C VAL A 300 -9.98 -0.40 -8.27
N ARG A 301 -9.40 0.50 -9.06
CA ARG A 301 -10.07 1.10 -10.21
C ARG A 301 -10.35 0.09 -11.32
N ARG A 302 -9.41 -0.82 -11.56
CA ARG A 302 -9.55 -1.81 -12.63
C ARG A 302 -10.43 -3.00 -12.27
N THR A 303 -10.31 -3.49 -11.04
CA THR A 303 -11.04 -4.68 -10.59
C THR A 303 -12.36 -4.35 -9.91
N GLY A 304 -12.54 -3.12 -9.41
CA GLY A 304 -13.65 -2.75 -8.55
C GLY A 304 -13.63 -3.41 -7.16
N LEU A 305 -12.60 -4.20 -6.83
CA LEU A 305 -12.57 -5.00 -5.60
C LEU A 305 -12.12 -4.16 -4.41
N SER A 306 -13.08 -3.61 -3.68
CA SER A 306 -12.88 -2.96 -2.38
C SER A 306 -14.08 -3.14 -1.46
N GLN A 307 -13.82 -3.47 -0.20
CA GLN A 307 -14.89 -3.61 0.79
C GLN A 307 -15.58 -2.28 1.09
N ILE A 308 -14.84 -1.17 1.13
CA ILE A 308 -15.42 0.18 1.27
C ILE A 308 -16.41 0.43 0.13
N LYS A 309 -15.98 0.18 -1.11
CA LYS A 309 -16.83 0.33 -2.30
C LYS A 309 -18.06 -0.57 -2.25
N ASN A 310 -17.94 -1.81 -1.79
CA ASN A 310 -19.08 -2.71 -1.69
C ASN A 310 -20.13 -2.28 -0.66
N VAL A 311 -19.72 -1.55 0.38
CA VAL A 311 -20.62 -1.11 1.46
C VAL A 311 -21.24 0.25 1.17
N PHE A 312 -20.43 1.20 0.69
CA PHE A 312 -20.83 2.60 0.51
C PHE A 312 -20.93 3.03 -0.95
N GLY A 313 -20.36 2.29 -1.90
CA GLY A 313 -20.48 2.60 -3.32
C GLY A 313 -21.94 2.52 -3.80
N ALA A 314 -22.20 3.23 -4.91
CA ALA A 314 -23.45 3.14 -5.65
C ALA A 314 -23.62 1.76 -6.31
#